data_AF-A0A3C1X6N3-F1
#
_entry.id   AF-A0A3C1X6N3-F1
#
_cell.length_a   1.000
_cell.length_b   1.000
_cell.length_c   1.000
_cell.angle_alpha   90.00
_cell.angle_beta   90.00
_cell.angle_gamma   90.00
#
_symmetry.space_group_name_H-M   'P 1'
#
loop_
_entity.id
_entity.type
_entity.pdbx_description
1 polymer ?
#
loop_
_entity_poly.entity_id
_entity_poly.type
_entity_poly.pdbx_seq_one_letter_code
_entity_poly.pdbx_strand_id
1 'polypeptide(L)'
;TEVYFHPEHPWNVPNMMRSIHKSLEYYSKNFGPYRHRQARIIEFPRVAPFAQAFPGTMPYSESIGFIADIRDEDDVDMVFYVVAHEMAHQWWAHQVMGANMQGATLLSETLAQYSALMVMEQEYGRDIMRRFLRYEMDNYLQSRGLEMLKERPLRRVEANQGYIHYNKGSVVMYQLKEVIGEQRVNSALRTLVDRFAYREPPYPTSVDLIAALREQTPTEHHGLLEDLFDRIVLYSNRVVSAVMKPLSDDRWEITLEVECRKFEADEKGNERELQFEEQLEVGAFGAAERGKEYGAVLARERVLVKSGMNRVVFVTSGAPETAGIDPFLLLVDRIPADNVRKVRTE
;
A
#
# COMPACT_ATOMS: atom_id res chain seq x y z
N THR A 1 9.12 4.93 26.16
CA THR A 1 7.86 4.65 25.44
C THR A 1 6.79 4.40 26.48
N GLU A 2 5.60 4.93 26.31
CA GLU A 2 4.57 4.99 27.35
C GLU A 2 3.16 4.84 26.75
N VAL A 3 2.25 4.18 27.46
CA VAL A 3 0.82 4.12 27.11
C VAL A 3 0.01 4.44 28.36
N TYR A 4 -0.79 5.50 28.30
CA TYR A 4 -1.72 5.90 29.37
C TYR A 4 -3.13 5.53 28.95
N PHE A 5 -3.81 4.76 29.80
CA PHE A 5 -5.10 4.15 29.49
C PHE A 5 -5.96 4.00 30.74
N HIS A 6 -7.26 3.88 30.54
CA HIS A 6 -8.24 3.58 31.56
C HIS A 6 -7.97 2.16 32.09
N PRO A 7 -7.91 1.91 33.42
CA PRO A 7 -7.54 0.59 33.96
C PRO A 7 -8.41 -0.57 33.48
N GLU A 8 -9.65 -0.29 33.09
CA GLU A 8 -10.56 -1.31 32.54
C GLU A 8 -10.30 -1.61 31.06
N HIS A 9 -9.43 -0.87 30.37
CA HIS A 9 -9.14 -1.01 28.94
C HIS A 9 -7.73 -1.52 28.57
N PRO A 10 -7.21 -2.59 29.23
CA PRO A 10 -5.83 -3.02 29.00
C PRO A 10 -5.61 -3.81 27.69
N TRP A 11 -6.68 -4.21 26.99
CA TRP A 11 -6.66 -5.30 26.00
C TRP A 11 -5.59 -5.15 24.93
N ASN A 12 -5.51 -3.98 24.29
CA ASN A 12 -4.58 -3.75 23.19
C ASN A 12 -3.29 -3.03 23.58
N VAL A 13 -3.10 -2.72 24.87
CA VAL A 13 -1.88 -2.01 25.35
C VAL A 13 -0.58 -2.75 24.98
N PRO A 14 -0.46 -4.09 25.14
CA PRO A 14 0.73 -4.80 24.69
C PRO A 14 0.95 -4.70 23.19
N ASN A 15 -0.13 -4.72 22.39
CA ASN A 15 -0.08 -4.61 20.93
C ASN A 15 0.41 -3.21 20.50
N MET A 16 -0.16 -2.16 21.10
CA MET A 16 0.26 -0.78 20.87
C MET A 16 1.73 -0.57 21.23
N MET A 17 2.19 -1.09 22.38
CA MET A 17 3.60 -1.02 22.77
C MET A 17 4.53 -1.74 21.78
N ARG A 18 4.11 -2.91 21.28
CA ARG A 18 4.85 -3.65 20.25
C ARG A 18 4.96 -2.84 18.96
N SER A 19 3.86 -2.24 18.49
CA SER A 19 3.85 -1.39 17.31
C SER A 19 4.78 -0.17 17.47
N ILE A 20 4.74 0.54 18.60
CA ILE A 20 5.69 1.64 18.89
C ILE A 20 7.14 1.19 18.73
N HIS A 21 7.52 0.04 19.30
CA HIS A 21 8.90 -0.45 19.25
C HIS A 21 9.32 -0.83 17.83
N LYS A 22 8.47 -1.56 17.10
CA LYS A 22 8.71 -1.97 15.72
C LYS A 22 8.82 -0.76 14.77
N SER A 23 7.94 0.22 14.95
CA SER A 23 8.01 1.49 14.23
C SER A 23 9.30 2.27 14.53
N LEU A 24 9.67 2.41 15.81
CA LEU A 24 10.92 3.07 16.17
C LEU A 24 12.14 2.37 15.56
N GLU A 25 12.18 1.04 15.59
CA GLU A 25 13.25 0.24 14.99
C GLU A 25 13.32 0.49 13.48
N TYR A 26 12.21 0.26 12.76
CA TYR A 26 12.18 0.35 11.31
C TYR A 26 12.39 1.79 10.81
N TYR A 27 11.72 2.79 11.38
CA TYR A 27 11.85 4.19 10.95
C TYR A 27 13.21 4.77 11.30
N SER A 28 13.76 4.45 12.48
CA SER A 28 15.10 4.93 12.84
C SER A 28 16.18 4.33 11.93
N LYS A 29 16.03 3.04 11.60
CA LYS A 29 16.94 2.34 10.69
C LYS A 29 16.87 2.91 9.27
N ASN A 30 15.68 3.23 8.76
CA ASN A 30 15.47 3.57 7.36
C ASN A 30 15.47 5.08 7.07
N PHE A 31 14.93 5.91 7.96
CA PHE A 31 14.70 7.34 7.70
C PHE A 31 15.60 8.27 8.51
N GLY A 32 16.18 7.80 9.62
CA GLY A 32 17.06 8.58 10.47
C GLY A 32 16.57 8.66 11.92
N PRO A 33 17.33 9.24 12.85
CA PRO A 33 17.08 9.09 14.29
C PRO A 33 15.78 9.75 14.76
N TYR A 34 15.06 9.06 15.65
CA TYR A 34 13.99 9.64 16.46
C TYR A 34 14.55 10.67 17.46
N ARG A 35 14.04 11.91 17.46
CA ARG A 35 14.63 13.01 18.27
C ARG A 35 13.92 13.29 19.59
N HIS A 36 12.68 12.84 19.76
CA HIS A 36 11.96 13.05 21.02
C HIS A 36 12.48 12.09 22.10
N ARG A 37 12.45 12.52 23.36
CA ARG A 37 12.85 11.68 24.50
C ARG A 37 11.79 10.65 24.90
N GLN A 38 10.59 10.79 24.36
CA GLN A 38 9.43 9.96 24.66
C GLN A 38 8.63 9.75 23.38
N ALA A 39 8.01 8.57 23.27
CA ALA A 39 6.90 8.30 22.39
C ALA A 39 5.78 7.76 23.28
N ARG A 40 4.66 8.48 23.31
CA ARG A 40 3.58 8.27 24.26
C ARG A 40 2.24 8.12 23.54
N ILE A 41 1.48 7.10 23.91
CA ILE A 41 0.06 6.99 23.56
C ILE A 41 -0.79 7.41 24.76
N ILE A 42 -1.85 8.19 24.52
CA ILE A 42 -2.81 8.59 25.57
C ILE A 42 -4.22 8.27 25.11
N GLU A 43 -4.95 7.51 25.91
CA GLU A 43 -6.36 7.23 25.65
C GLU A 43 -7.25 8.47 25.81
N PHE A 44 -8.24 8.59 24.95
CA PHE A 44 -9.39 9.46 25.14
C PHE A 44 -10.71 8.73 24.85
N PRO A 45 -11.85 9.20 25.41
CA PRO A 45 -13.13 8.48 25.29
C PRO A 45 -13.65 8.35 23.85
N ARG A 46 -14.56 7.40 23.59
CA ARG A 46 -15.18 7.08 22.27
C ARG A 46 -15.98 8.22 21.61
N VAL A 47 -16.00 9.42 22.19
CA VAL A 47 -16.71 10.58 21.62
C VAL A 47 -16.26 10.94 20.21
N ALA A 48 -15.08 10.50 19.78
CA ALA A 48 -14.62 10.59 18.40
C ALA A 48 -13.70 9.40 18.04
N PRO A 49 -13.83 8.75 16.87
CA PRO A 49 -13.06 7.55 16.53
C PRO A 49 -11.79 7.89 15.72
N PHE A 50 -10.80 8.54 16.34
CA PHE A 50 -9.54 8.90 15.67
C PHE A 50 -8.30 8.70 16.54
N ALA A 51 -7.14 8.75 15.90
CA ALA A 51 -5.85 8.98 16.51
C ALA A 51 -5.20 10.21 15.86
N GLN A 52 -4.25 10.83 16.55
CA GLN A 52 -3.52 11.97 16.02
C GLN A 52 -2.08 11.97 16.52
N ALA A 53 -1.13 12.34 15.67
CA ALA A 53 0.26 12.45 16.04
C ALA A 53 0.65 13.88 16.42
N PHE A 54 0.72 14.20 17.73
CA PHE A 54 1.53 15.33 18.19
C PHE A 54 3.00 14.91 18.35
N PRO A 55 3.96 15.86 18.38
CA PRO A 55 5.36 15.54 18.62
C PRO A 55 5.58 14.76 19.92
N GLY A 56 6.01 13.50 19.80
CA GLY A 56 6.24 12.58 20.93
C GLY A 56 5.02 12.10 21.71
N THR A 57 3.80 12.54 21.36
CA THR A 57 2.56 12.20 22.07
C THR A 57 1.42 12.00 21.08
N MET A 58 0.75 10.86 21.13
CA MET A 58 -0.31 10.51 20.18
C MET A 58 -1.58 10.14 20.96
N PRO A 59 -2.62 10.99 20.99
CA PRO A 59 -3.92 10.59 21.53
C PRO A 59 -4.61 9.54 20.66
N TYR A 60 -5.28 8.57 21.29
CA TYR A 60 -6.03 7.50 20.64
C TYR A 60 -7.41 7.37 21.28
N SER A 61 -8.44 7.28 20.44
CA SER A 61 -9.77 6.94 20.90
C SER A 61 -9.80 5.52 21.46
N GLU A 62 -10.50 5.33 22.59
CA GLU A 62 -10.73 4.00 23.15
C GLU A 62 -11.31 3.04 22.10
N SER A 63 -12.19 3.53 21.22
CA SER A 63 -12.94 2.69 20.28
C SER A 63 -12.12 2.07 19.15
N ILE A 64 -11.06 2.76 18.71
CA ILE A 64 -10.21 2.28 17.60
C ILE A 64 -8.89 1.69 18.10
N GLY A 65 -8.48 2.05 19.32
CA GLY A 65 -7.21 1.61 19.91
C GLY A 65 -7.43 0.57 20.99
N PHE A 66 -7.97 0.99 22.13
CA PHE A 66 -7.91 0.22 23.37
C PHE A 66 -8.93 -0.91 23.47
N ILE A 67 -10.15 -0.70 22.97
CA ILE A 67 -11.27 -1.65 23.07
C ILE A 67 -11.65 -2.28 21.71
N ALA A 68 -10.84 -2.04 20.68
CA ALA A 68 -11.03 -2.64 19.36
C ALA A 68 -10.84 -4.16 19.43
N ASP A 69 -11.70 -4.91 18.75
CA ASP A 69 -11.60 -6.38 18.68
C ASP A 69 -10.66 -6.78 17.53
N ILE A 70 -9.53 -7.39 17.89
CA ILE A 70 -8.47 -7.85 16.96
C ILE A 70 -8.17 -9.35 17.13
N ARG A 71 -9.14 -10.13 17.63
CA ARG A 71 -8.93 -11.55 17.97
C ARG A 71 -8.88 -12.48 16.76
N ASP A 72 -9.38 -12.06 15.61
CA ASP A 72 -9.24 -12.82 14.37
C ASP A 72 -7.84 -12.57 13.80
N GLU A 73 -6.96 -13.58 13.90
CA GLU A 73 -5.56 -13.48 13.46
C GLU A 73 -5.42 -13.39 11.94
N ASP A 74 -6.45 -13.79 11.18
CA ASP A 74 -6.44 -13.64 9.74
C ASP A 74 -6.77 -12.19 9.34
N ASP A 75 -7.50 -11.43 10.17
CA ASP A 75 -7.83 -10.02 9.92
C ASP A 75 -6.63 -9.08 10.01
N VAL A 76 -6.77 -7.91 9.38
CA VAL A 76 -5.79 -6.84 9.51
C VAL A 76 -5.82 -6.31 10.95
N ASP A 77 -4.68 -6.35 11.64
CA ASP A 77 -4.50 -5.69 12.94
C ASP A 77 -4.47 -4.15 12.77
N MET A 78 -5.67 -3.57 12.72
CA MET A 78 -5.85 -2.13 12.54
C MET A 78 -5.28 -1.32 13.71
N VAL A 79 -5.22 -1.89 14.93
CA VAL A 79 -4.63 -1.18 16.08
C VAL A 79 -3.13 -1.03 15.89
N PHE A 80 -2.45 -2.12 15.51
CA PHE A 80 -1.02 -2.08 15.23
C PHE A 80 -0.71 -1.14 14.06
N TYR A 81 -1.50 -1.22 12.98
CA TYR A 81 -1.35 -0.37 11.81
C TYR A 81 -1.51 1.13 12.13
N VAL A 82 -2.58 1.53 12.84
CA VAL A 82 -2.78 2.95 13.20
C VAL A 82 -1.63 3.44 14.09
N VAL A 83 -1.14 2.61 15.03
CA VAL A 83 0.05 2.96 15.81
C VAL A 83 1.28 3.18 14.94
N ALA A 84 1.49 2.32 13.95
CA ALA A 84 2.60 2.49 13.03
C ALA A 84 2.47 3.76 12.17
N HIS A 85 1.26 4.12 11.76
CA HIS A 85 0.95 5.36 11.01
C HIS A 85 1.25 6.61 11.84
N GLU A 86 0.71 6.72 13.05
CA GLU A 86 0.95 7.90 13.91
C GLU A 86 2.42 8.02 14.34
N MET A 87 3.11 6.89 14.50
CA MET A 87 4.55 6.90 14.74
C MET A 87 5.33 7.39 13.52
N ALA A 88 4.87 7.12 12.29
CA ALA A 88 5.53 7.58 11.07
C ALA A 88 5.45 9.10 10.91
N HIS A 89 4.37 9.73 11.41
CA HIS A 89 4.28 11.19 11.44
C HIS A 89 5.41 11.88 12.21
N GLN A 90 6.07 11.15 13.12
CA GLN A 90 7.24 11.68 13.83
C GLN A 90 8.45 11.92 12.90
N TRP A 91 8.41 11.45 11.65
CA TRP A 91 9.29 11.85 10.54
C TRP A 91 8.54 12.74 9.55
N TRP A 92 7.33 12.35 9.16
CA TRP A 92 6.51 13.00 8.13
C TRP A 92 5.49 13.96 8.75
N ALA A 93 5.56 15.25 8.43
CA ALA A 93 4.86 16.38 9.08
C ALA A 93 5.54 16.96 10.32
N HIS A 94 6.35 16.20 11.08
CA HIS A 94 7.08 16.75 12.24
C HIS A 94 8.54 17.10 11.96
N GLN A 95 9.33 16.20 11.33
CA GLN A 95 10.71 16.54 10.92
C GLN A 95 10.68 17.17 9.54
N VAL A 96 10.05 16.48 8.60
CA VAL A 96 9.87 16.93 7.23
C VAL A 96 8.47 17.54 7.12
N MET A 97 8.40 18.85 7.27
CA MET A 97 7.17 19.62 7.08
C MET A 97 7.00 19.97 5.60
N GLY A 98 5.88 19.59 4.99
CA GLY A 98 5.57 19.97 3.60
C GLY A 98 5.16 21.45 3.49
N ALA A 99 5.45 22.06 2.34
CA ALA A 99 4.92 23.40 2.03
C ALA A 99 3.39 23.39 2.00
N ASN A 100 2.75 24.45 2.51
CA ASN A 100 1.28 24.56 2.55
C ASN A 100 0.68 24.82 1.16
N MET A 101 0.60 23.77 0.33
CA MET A 101 0.09 23.78 -1.03
C MET A 101 -0.42 22.40 -1.45
N GLN A 102 -0.96 22.28 -2.67
CA GLN A 102 -1.31 20.98 -3.24
C GLN A 102 -0.12 20.01 -3.20
N GLY A 103 -0.38 18.75 -2.86
CA GLY A 103 0.66 17.74 -2.66
C GLY A 103 1.28 17.72 -1.26
N ALA A 104 0.89 18.61 -0.35
CA ALA A 104 1.39 18.58 1.03
C ALA A 104 1.00 17.29 1.78
N THR A 105 -0.21 16.77 1.55
CA THR A 105 -0.68 15.53 2.17
C THR A 105 -0.07 14.27 1.56
N LEU A 106 0.52 14.34 0.37
CA LEU A 106 1.39 13.27 -0.14
C LEU A 106 2.64 13.12 0.75
N LEU A 107 3.21 14.23 1.23
CA LEU A 107 4.40 14.17 2.09
C LEU A 107 4.08 13.72 3.52
N SER A 108 2.89 14.04 4.05
CA SER A 108 2.52 13.73 5.43
C SER A 108 1.78 12.40 5.56
N GLU A 109 0.69 12.23 4.80
CA GLU A 109 -0.20 11.08 4.95
C GLU A 109 0.25 9.88 4.11
N THR A 110 0.59 10.08 2.84
CA THR A 110 1.01 8.96 1.99
C THR A 110 2.35 8.36 2.45
N LEU A 111 3.29 9.18 2.94
CA LEU A 111 4.54 8.66 3.50
C LEU A 111 4.32 7.96 4.85
N ALA A 112 3.39 8.43 5.68
CA ALA A 112 3.01 7.74 6.91
C ALA A 112 2.35 6.39 6.62
N GLN A 113 1.44 6.35 5.64
CA GLN A 113 0.84 5.13 5.11
C GLN A 113 1.91 4.13 4.69
N TYR A 114 2.75 4.49 3.71
CA TYR A 114 3.82 3.62 3.22
C TYR A 114 4.69 3.09 4.35
N SER A 115 5.07 3.96 5.30
CA SER A 115 5.90 3.58 6.44
C SER A 115 5.20 2.53 7.31
N ALA A 116 3.91 2.71 7.61
CA ALA A 116 3.12 1.74 8.35
C ALA A 116 3.01 0.40 7.62
N LEU A 117 2.80 0.41 6.29
CA LEU A 117 2.76 -0.81 5.48
C LEU A 117 4.04 -1.64 5.59
N MET A 118 5.20 -1.00 5.66
CA MET A 118 6.48 -1.74 5.75
C MET A 118 6.64 -2.40 7.12
N VAL A 119 6.20 -1.75 8.20
CA VAL A 119 6.19 -2.37 9.54
C VAL A 119 5.17 -3.51 9.59
N MET A 120 3.99 -3.32 8.99
CA MET A 120 2.97 -4.36 8.88
C MET A 120 3.46 -5.57 8.08
N GLU A 121 4.12 -5.36 6.94
CA GLU A 121 4.67 -6.46 6.12
C GLU A 121 5.73 -7.25 6.89
N GLN A 122 6.58 -6.58 7.68
CA GLN A 122 7.61 -7.25 8.48
C GLN A 122 7.03 -8.04 9.67
N GLU A 123 5.94 -7.56 10.27
CA GLU A 123 5.34 -8.21 11.44
C GLU A 123 4.38 -9.34 11.04
N TYR A 124 3.53 -9.10 10.03
CA TYR A 124 2.40 -9.97 9.69
C TYR A 124 2.54 -10.66 8.33
N GLY A 125 3.54 -10.29 7.53
CA GLY A 125 3.81 -10.93 6.24
C GLY A 125 2.89 -10.50 5.10
N ARG A 126 3.16 -11.06 3.91
CA ARG A 126 2.56 -10.59 2.64
C ARG A 126 1.09 -10.92 2.47
N ASP A 127 0.58 -11.97 3.12
CA ASP A 127 -0.82 -12.36 3.01
C ASP A 127 -1.74 -11.33 3.69
N ILE A 128 -1.36 -10.85 4.88
CA ILE A 128 -2.05 -9.75 5.55
C ILE A 128 -1.93 -8.46 4.72
N MET A 129 -0.77 -8.19 4.12
CA MET A 129 -0.63 -7.04 3.21
C MET A 129 -1.55 -7.13 2.00
N ARG A 130 -1.76 -8.32 1.43
CA ARG A 130 -2.71 -8.51 0.33
C ARG A 130 -4.14 -8.17 0.76
N ARG A 131 -4.56 -8.54 1.97
CA ARG A 131 -5.86 -8.11 2.53
C ARG A 131 -5.93 -6.60 2.72
N PHE A 132 -4.88 -6.01 3.28
CA PHE A 132 -4.79 -4.57 3.51
C PHE A 132 -4.90 -3.79 2.20
N LEU A 133 -4.13 -4.16 1.17
CA LEU A 133 -4.16 -3.50 -0.13
C LEU A 133 -5.53 -3.64 -0.82
N ARG A 134 -6.21 -4.79 -0.64
CA ARG A 134 -7.60 -4.92 -1.09
C ARG A 134 -8.52 -3.90 -0.42
N TYR A 135 -8.44 -3.82 0.92
CA TYR A 135 -9.25 -2.89 1.70
C TYR A 135 -9.01 -1.44 1.28
N GLU A 136 -7.75 -1.03 1.12
CA GLU A 136 -7.40 0.32 0.63
C GLU A 136 -7.89 0.55 -0.80
N MET A 137 -7.73 -0.43 -1.70
CA MET A 137 -8.20 -0.33 -3.07
C MET A 137 -9.72 -0.14 -3.14
N ASP A 138 -10.48 -0.95 -2.41
CA ASP A 138 -11.95 -0.89 -2.39
C ASP A 138 -12.42 0.47 -1.86
N ASN A 139 -11.80 0.97 -0.79
CA ASN A 139 -12.09 2.29 -0.24
C ASN A 139 -11.75 3.42 -1.23
N TYR A 140 -10.61 3.33 -1.92
CA TYR A 140 -10.21 4.28 -2.95
C TYR A 140 -11.24 4.32 -4.08
N LEU A 141 -11.59 3.17 -4.65
CA LEU A 141 -12.50 3.06 -5.79
C LEU A 141 -13.93 3.48 -5.42
N GLN A 142 -14.41 3.10 -4.23
CA GLN A 142 -15.72 3.52 -3.72
C GLN A 142 -15.77 5.04 -3.55
N SER A 143 -14.78 5.63 -2.88
CA SER A 143 -14.74 7.07 -2.62
C SER A 143 -14.57 7.88 -3.89
N ARG A 144 -13.73 7.41 -4.82
CA ARG A 144 -13.57 7.98 -6.16
C ARG A 144 -14.91 8.04 -6.90
N GLY A 145 -15.71 6.98 -6.84
CA GLY A 145 -17.04 6.94 -7.45
C GLY A 145 -18.04 7.93 -6.86
N LEU A 146 -17.75 8.50 -5.67
CA LEU A 146 -18.54 9.51 -4.98
C LEU A 146 -17.95 10.94 -5.08
N GLU A 147 -16.81 11.12 -5.76
CA GLU A 147 -16.19 12.44 -5.94
C GLU A 147 -17.03 13.30 -6.90
N MET A 148 -17.55 14.42 -6.38
CA MET A 148 -18.50 15.28 -7.09
C MET A 148 -17.85 16.50 -7.76
N LEU A 149 -16.62 16.86 -7.37
CA LEU A 149 -15.95 18.06 -7.84
C LEU A 149 -14.85 17.72 -8.83
N LYS A 150 -13.74 17.18 -8.34
CA LYS A 150 -12.57 16.85 -9.15
C LYS A 150 -11.64 15.90 -8.43
N GLU A 151 -11.21 14.83 -9.07
CA GLU A 151 -10.11 13.99 -8.58
C GLU A 151 -8.77 14.63 -8.99
N ARG A 152 -7.81 14.74 -8.06
CA ARG A 152 -6.45 15.20 -8.40
C ARG A 152 -5.49 14.01 -8.51
N PRO A 153 -4.49 14.07 -9.42
CA PRO A 153 -3.35 13.17 -9.35
C PRO A 153 -2.64 13.27 -7.99
N LEU A 154 -2.00 12.17 -7.55
CA LEU A 154 -1.40 12.08 -6.22
C LEU A 154 -0.36 13.18 -5.95
N ARG A 155 0.41 13.60 -6.97
CA ARG A 155 1.35 14.73 -6.87
C ARG A 155 0.71 16.04 -6.43
N ARG A 156 -0.55 16.27 -6.78
CA ARG A 156 -1.30 17.52 -6.51
C ARG A 156 -2.50 17.28 -5.59
N VAL A 157 -2.46 16.20 -4.83
CA VAL A 157 -3.55 15.83 -3.91
C VAL A 157 -3.92 17.01 -3.01
N GLU A 158 -5.21 17.25 -2.87
CA GLU A 158 -5.76 18.28 -1.98
C GLU A 158 -6.05 17.69 -0.60
N ALA A 159 -6.00 18.53 0.45
CA ALA A 159 -6.14 18.07 1.83
C ALA A 159 -7.51 17.44 2.16
N ASN A 160 -8.55 17.76 1.38
CA ASN A 160 -9.87 17.16 1.50
C ASN A 160 -10.03 15.83 0.73
N GLN A 161 -9.01 15.39 -0.01
CA GLN A 161 -9.05 14.15 -0.80
C GLN A 161 -8.38 12.99 -0.06
N GLY A 162 -8.97 12.64 1.08
CA GLY A 162 -8.49 11.57 1.96
C GLY A 162 -8.26 10.25 1.23
N TYR A 163 -9.23 9.85 0.40
CA TYR A 163 -9.15 8.63 -0.40
C TYR A 163 -7.94 8.58 -1.34
N ILE A 164 -7.34 9.72 -1.68
CA ILE A 164 -6.14 9.79 -2.51
C ILE A 164 -4.88 9.71 -1.64
N HIS A 165 -4.71 10.57 -0.64
CA HIS A 165 -3.46 10.60 0.13
C HIS A 165 -3.35 9.48 1.17
N TYR A 166 -4.46 8.86 1.58
CA TYR A 166 -4.46 7.62 2.33
C TYR A 166 -4.49 6.42 1.37
N ASN A 167 -5.64 6.15 0.76
CA ASN A 167 -5.90 4.85 0.14
C ASN A 167 -5.16 4.62 -1.18
N LYS A 168 -5.28 5.55 -2.13
CA LYS A 168 -4.46 5.48 -3.36
C LYS A 168 -2.97 5.53 -3.03
N GLY A 169 -2.59 6.37 -2.08
CA GLY A 169 -1.22 6.52 -1.60
C GLY A 169 -0.61 5.19 -1.14
N SER A 170 -1.34 4.43 -0.32
CA SER A 170 -0.96 3.08 0.14
C SER A 170 -0.63 2.15 -1.04
N VAL A 171 -1.58 2.01 -1.97
CA VAL A 171 -1.46 1.13 -3.14
C VAL A 171 -0.28 1.57 -4.03
N VAL A 172 -0.22 2.84 -4.38
CA VAL A 172 0.79 3.42 -5.29
C VAL A 172 2.21 3.24 -4.74
N MET A 173 2.40 3.54 -3.44
CA MET A 173 3.72 3.42 -2.83
C MET A 173 4.13 1.96 -2.65
N TYR A 174 3.18 1.06 -2.35
CA TYR A 174 3.46 -0.38 -2.27
C TYR A 174 3.80 -0.96 -3.65
N GLN A 175 3.08 -0.57 -4.70
CA GLN A 175 3.40 -0.93 -6.08
C GLN A 175 4.82 -0.47 -6.46
N LEU A 176 5.16 0.78 -6.18
CA LEU A 176 6.50 1.30 -6.45
C LEU A 176 7.56 0.47 -5.72
N LYS A 177 7.34 0.15 -4.44
CA LYS A 177 8.23 -0.70 -3.63
C LYS A 177 8.39 -2.09 -4.22
N GLU A 178 7.34 -2.73 -4.73
CA GLU A 178 7.46 -4.04 -5.37
C GLU A 178 8.20 -3.94 -6.72
N VAL A 179 8.11 -2.80 -7.44
CA VAL A 179 8.80 -2.61 -8.73
C VAL A 179 10.28 -2.32 -8.56
N ILE A 180 10.64 -1.35 -7.72
CA ILE A 180 12.04 -0.88 -7.60
C ILE A 180 12.75 -1.41 -6.35
N GLY A 181 12.02 -2.05 -5.44
CA GLY A 181 12.55 -2.55 -4.17
C GLY A 181 12.47 -1.53 -3.02
N GLU A 182 12.22 -2.05 -1.82
CA GLU A 182 12.07 -1.26 -0.59
C GLU A 182 13.29 -0.38 -0.30
N GLN A 183 14.50 -0.89 -0.50
CA GLN A 183 15.73 -0.13 -0.25
C GLN A 183 15.80 1.16 -1.08
N ARG A 184 15.36 1.12 -2.34
CA ARG A 184 15.38 2.28 -3.24
C ARG A 184 14.35 3.33 -2.82
N VAL A 185 13.13 2.89 -2.49
CA VAL A 185 12.09 3.78 -1.95
C VAL A 185 12.56 4.41 -0.64
N ASN A 186 13.03 3.62 0.32
CA ASN A 186 13.53 4.13 1.60
C ASN A 186 14.73 5.08 1.45
N SER A 187 15.60 4.85 0.46
CA SER A 187 16.73 5.76 0.17
C SER A 187 16.26 7.13 -0.33
N ALA A 188 15.20 7.17 -1.15
CA ALA A 188 14.58 8.42 -1.57
C ALA A 188 13.93 9.15 -0.39
N LEU A 189 13.23 8.43 0.49
CA LEU A 189 12.61 9.02 1.68
C LEU A 189 13.65 9.54 2.68
N ARG A 190 14.75 8.80 2.90
CA ARG A 190 15.90 9.29 3.68
C ARG A 190 16.49 10.56 3.09
N THR A 191 16.60 10.64 1.77
CA THR A 191 17.10 11.85 1.09
C THR A 191 16.25 13.08 1.42
N LEU A 192 14.92 12.93 1.58
CA LEU A 192 14.08 14.02 2.06
C LEU A 192 14.39 14.40 3.51
N VAL A 193 14.55 13.43 4.40
CA VAL A 193 14.91 13.70 5.81
C VAL A 193 16.25 14.43 5.89
N ASP A 194 17.28 13.93 5.20
CA ASP A 194 18.63 14.52 5.21
C ASP A 194 18.63 15.98 4.71
N ARG A 195 17.78 16.28 3.71
CA ARG A 195 17.68 17.63 3.13
C ARG A 195 16.83 18.57 3.97
N PHE A 196 15.70 18.11 4.51
CA PHE A 196 14.62 18.98 5.00
C PHE A 196 14.27 18.84 6.48
N ALA A 197 14.74 17.79 7.18
CA ALA A 197 14.39 17.59 8.58
C ALA A 197 14.76 18.80 9.45
N TYR A 198 13.76 19.36 10.13
CA TYR A 198 13.88 20.53 11.03
C TYR A 198 14.50 21.77 10.40
N ARG A 199 14.41 21.91 9.07
CA ARG A 199 14.86 23.11 8.35
C ARG A 199 13.77 24.17 8.35
N GLU A 200 14.20 25.42 8.40
CA GLU A 200 13.36 26.58 8.06
C GLU A 200 13.05 26.60 6.55
N PRO A 201 12.05 27.37 6.10
CA PRO A 201 11.70 27.49 4.68
C PRO A 201 12.91 27.78 3.77
N PRO A 202 12.90 27.28 2.52
CA PRO A 202 11.78 26.63 1.83
C PRO A 202 11.53 25.19 2.28
N TYR A 203 10.26 24.87 2.50
CA TYR A 203 9.79 23.52 2.82
C TYR A 203 9.68 22.66 1.54
N PRO A 204 9.88 21.33 1.65
CA PRO A 204 9.73 20.41 0.52
C PRO A 204 8.30 20.39 -0.01
N THR A 205 8.20 20.04 -1.28
CA THR A 205 6.95 19.83 -2.01
C THR A 205 6.88 18.39 -2.54
N SER A 206 5.75 18.01 -3.12
CA SER A 206 5.63 16.73 -3.84
C SER A 206 6.65 16.60 -4.99
N VAL A 207 7.12 17.72 -5.54
CA VAL A 207 8.16 17.73 -6.59
C VAL A 207 9.49 17.19 -6.06
N ASP A 208 9.87 17.58 -4.84
CA ASP A 208 11.11 17.12 -4.21
C ASP A 208 11.07 15.62 -3.91
N LEU A 209 9.93 15.11 -3.44
CA LEU A 209 9.72 13.67 -3.24
C LEU A 209 9.84 12.90 -4.55
N ILE A 210 9.13 13.32 -5.59
CA ILE A 210 9.13 12.63 -6.88
C ILE A 210 10.51 12.70 -7.54
N ALA A 211 11.24 13.81 -7.37
CA ALA A 211 12.63 13.90 -7.82
C ALA A 211 13.53 12.90 -7.10
N ALA A 212 13.45 12.79 -5.76
CA ALA A 212 14.21 11.81 -4.99
C ALA A 212 13.86 10.36 -5.39
N LEU A 213 12.57 10.06 -5.61
CA LEU A 213 12.14 8.74 -6.10
C LEU A 213 12.65 8.46 -7.52
N ARG A 214 12.67 9.46 -8.39
CA ARG A 214 13.19 9.34 -9.76
C ARG A 214 14.69 9.10 -9.79
N GLU A 215 15.45 9.72 -8.89
CA GLU A 215 16.89 9.48 -8.73
C GLU A 215 17.20 8.03 -8.34
N GLN A 216 16.30 7.39 -7.56
CA GLN A 216 16.46 6.00 -7.13
C GLN A 216 15.88 4.99 -8.12
N THR A 217 14.92 5.39 -8.96
CA THR A 217 14.21 4.53 -9.92
C THR A 217 15.03 4.31 -11.20
N PRO A 218 15.27 3.05 -11.62
CA PRO A 218 15.87 2.76 -12.94
C PRO A 218 15.11 3.41 -14.10
N THR A 219 15.81 3.84 -15.14
CA THR A 219 15.23 4.65 -16.23
C THR A 219 14.07 3.93 -16.94
N GLU A 220 14.13 2.60 -17.06
CA GLU A 220 13.06 1.77 -17.62
C GLU A 220 11.72 1.87 -16.85
N HIS A 221 11.77 2.31 -15.59
CA HIS A 221 10.60 2.48 -14.72
C HIS A 221 10.21 3.94 -14.51
N HIS A 222 10.81 4.91 -15.23
CA HIS A 222 10.45 6.32 -15.08
C HIS A 222 9.01 6.61 -15.54
N GLY A 223 8.50 5.88 -16.52
CA GLY A 223 7.09 5.99 -16.94
C GLY A 223 6.11 5.59 -15.85
N LEU A 224 6.48 4.61 -15.00
CA LEU A 224 5.67 4.22 -13.84
C LEU A 224 5.50 5.40 -12.88
N LEU A 225 6.54 6.20 -12.61
CA LEU A 225 6.42 7.36 -11.72
C LEU A 225 5.41 8.39 -12.25
N GLU A 226 5.34 8.58 -13.57
CA GLU A 226 4.35 9.48 -14.16
C GLU A 226 2.93 8.94 -13.95
N ASP A 227 2.73 7.64 -14.18
CA ASP A 227 1.43 7.00 -14.00
C ASP A 227 0.96 7.00 -12.53
N LEU A 228 1.89 6.79 -11.60
CA LEU A 228 1.63 6.75 -10.15
C LEU A 228 1.33 8.12 -9.56
N PHE A 229 2.08 9.16 -9.95
CA PHE A 229 2.03 10.46 -9.28
C PHE A 229 1.41 11.57 -10.11
N ASP A 230 1.66 11.60 -11.42
CA ASP A 230 1.26 12.70 -12.30
C ASP A 230 -0.09 12.48 -12.99
N ARG A 231 -0.59 11.24 -13.05
CA ARG A 231 -1.81 10.86 -13.77
C ARG A 231 -2.82 10.13 -12.87
N ILE A 232 -4.05 9.97 -13.38
CA ILE A 232 -5.08 9.11 -12.78
C ILE A 232 -5.20 7.88 -13.68
N VAL A 233 -4.34 6.90 -13.44
CA VAL A 233 -4.29 5.65 -14.21
C VAL A 233 -5.13 4.58 -13.52
N LEU A 234 -5.89 3.84 -14.33
CA LEU A 234 -6.73 2.72 -13.89
C LEU A 234 -6.53 1.54 -14.83
N TYR A 235 -6.58 0.35 -14.28
CA TYR A 235 -6.58 -0.89 -15.04
C TYR A 235 -7.95 -1.55 -15.02
N SER A 236 -8.20 -2.39 -16.01
CA SER A 236 -9.28 -3.37 -16.01
C SER A 236 -8.70 -4.64 -16.65
N ASN A 237 -8.04 -5.41 -15.81
CA ASN A 237 -7.49 -6.70 -16.14
C ASN A 237 -8.47 -7.77 -15.69
N ARG A 238 -8.58 -8.87 -16.44
CA ARG A 238 -9.40 -10.00 -16.02
C ARG A 238 -8.90 -11.31 -16.60
N VAL A 239 -9.10 -12.38 -15.85
CA VAL A 239 -8.82 -13.74 -16.32
C VAL A 239 -10.03 -14.30 -17.04
N VAL A 240 -9.90 -14.51 -18.35
CA VAL A 240 -10.93 -15.13 -19.18
C VAL A 240 -10.93 -16.64 -18.98
N SER A 241 -9.75 -17.28 -19.00
CA SER A 241 -9.60 -18.70 -18.70
C SER A 241 -8.26 -18.98 -18.01
N ALA A 242 -8.24 -20.06 -17.22
CA ALA A 242 -7.04 -20.56 -16.56
C ALA A 242 -7.06 -22.09 -16.63
N VAL A 243 -6.08 -22.67 -17.32
CA VAL A 243 -5.93 -24.12 -17.45
C VAL A 243 -4.54 -24.56 -17.02
N MET A 244 -4.45 -25.79 -16.50
CA MET A 244 -3.19 -26.42 -16.13
C MET A 244 -2.98 -27.74 -16.85
N LYS A 245 -1.70 -28.03 -17.13
CA LYS A 245 -1.23 -29.30 -17.65
C LYS A 245 -0.02 -29.78 -16.84
N PRO A 246 0.00 -31.05 -16.39
CA PRO A 246 1.18 -31.59 -15.70
C PRO A 246 2.38 -31.64 -16.66
N LEU A 247 3.54 -31.16 -16.20
CA LEU A 247 4.84 -31.33 -16.85
C LEU A 247 5.66 -32.46 -16.21
N SER A 248 5.54 -32.60 -14.88
CA SER A 248 6.14 -33.63 -14.05
C SER A 248 5.38 -33.70 -12.72
N ASP A 249 5.70 -34.67 -11.86
CA ASP A 249 5.02 -34.88 -10.57
C ASP A 249 5.00 -33.63 -9.67
N ASP A 250 5.97 -32.71 -9.81
CA ASP A 250 6.05 -31.47 -9.02
C ASP A 250 5.97 -30.18 -9.85
N ARG A 251 5.64 -30.25 -11.16
CA ARG A 251 5.55 -29.06 -12.01
C ARG A 251 4.35 -29.07 -12.94
N TRP A 252 3.68 -27.94 -13.03
CA TRP A 252 2.51 -27.74 -13.88
C TRP A 252 2.70 -26.48 -14.73
N GLU A 253 2.41 -26.62 -16.02
CA GLU A 253 2.29 -25.48 -16.93
C GLU A 253 0.89 -24.89 -16.74
N ILE A 254 0.84 -23.57 -16.54
CA ILE A 254 -0.40 -22.80 -16.47
C ILE A 254 -0.50 -21.96 -17.72
N THR A 255 -1.63 -22.07 -18.42
CA THR A 255 -2.01 -21.16 -19.50
C THR A 255 -3.17 -20.29 -19.03
N LEU A 256 -2.96 -18.97 -19.06
CA LEU A 256 -3.99 -17.97 -18.85
C LEU A 256 -4.36 -17.30 -20.17
N GLU A 257 -5.66 -17.18 -20.43
CA GLU A 257 -6.18 -16.16 -21.34
C GLU A 257 -6.64 -14.98 -20.49
N VAL A 258 -6.04 -13.82 -20.70
CA VAL A 258 -6.34 -12.60 -19.95
C VAL A 258 -6.71 -11.47 -20.89
N GLU A 259 -7.61 -10.60 -20.46
CA GLU A 259 -7.88 -9.33 -21.13
C GLU A 259 -7.32 -8.22 -20.27
N CYS A 260 -6.47 -7.37 -20.83
CA CYS A 260 -5.82 -6.29 -20.11
C CYS A 260 -6.16 -4.95 -20.75
N ARG A 261 -6.63 -3.99 -19.95
CA ARG A 261 -6.95 -2.63 -20.41
C ARG A 261 -6.40 -1.61 -19.43
N LYS A 262 -5.97 -0.48 -19.96
CA LYS A 262 -5.43 0.65 -19.20
C LYS A 262 -6.16 1.92 -19.60
N PHE A 263 -6.49 2.75 -18.63
CA PHE A 263 -7.23 3.98 -18.84
C PHE A 263 -6.55 5.13 -18.11
N GLU A 264 -6.65 6.31 -18.69
CA GLU A 264 -6.33 7.58 -18.05
C GLU A 264 -7.64 8.33 -17.82
N ALA A 265 -7.89 8.72 -16.58
CA ALA A 265 -8.99 9.61 -16.23
C ALA A 265 -8.51 11.06 -16.15
N ASP A 266 -9.33 11.99 -16.62
CA ASP A 266 -9.17 13.40 -16.29
C ASP A 266 -9.73 13.73 -14.89
N GLU A 267 -9.57 14.97 -14.45
CA GLU A 267 -10.02 15.40 -13.13
C GLU A 267 -11.55 15.30 -12.94
N LYS A 268 -12.33 15.25 -14.02
CA LYS A 268 -13.79 15.09 -14.00
C LYS A 268 -14.22 13.63 -14.09
N GLY A 269 -13.28 12.70 -14.12
CA GLY A 269 -13.54 11.27 -14.27
C GLY A 269 -13.85 10.84 -15.70
N ASN A 270 -13.63 11.69 -16.72
CA ASN A 270 -13.73 11.22 -18.10
C ASN A 270 -12.53 10.33 -18.40
N GLU A 271 -12.79 9.13 -18.88
CA GLU A 271 -11.76 8.12 -19.09
C GLU A 271 -11.48 7.92 -20.57
N ARG A 272 -10.20 7.83 -20.90
CA ARG A 272 -9.71 7.45 -22.23
C ARG A 272 -8.88 6.19 -22.10
N GLU A 273 -9.19 5.20 -22.93
CA GLU A 273 -8.39 3.99 -23.02
C GLU A 273 -7.02 4.30 -23.63
N LEU A 274 -5.98 3.76 -23.02
CA LEU A 274 -4.59 3.86 -23.45
C LEU A 274 -4.16 2.53 -24.10
N GLN A 275 -3.41 2.64 -25.19
CA GLN A 275 -2.62 1.51 -25.66
C GLN A 275 -1.38 1.38 -24.77
N PHE A 276 -1.10 0.17 -24.31
CA PHE A 276 0.06 -0.10 -23.47
C PHE A 276 0.68 -1.47 -23.78
N GLU A 277 1.95 -1.61 -23.43
CA GLU A 277 2.72 -2.84 -23.43
C GLU A 277 3.69 -2.80 -22.25
N GLU A 278 3.38 -3.52 -21.17
CA GLU A 278 4.03 -3.39 -19.87
C GLU A 278 4.23 -4.76 -19.20
N GLN A 279 5.18 -4.83 -18.26
CA GLN A 279 5.40 -6.01 -17.42
C GLN A 279 4.37 -6.02 -16.28
N LEU A 280 3.41 -6.94 -16.32
CA LEU A 280 2.46 -7.16 -15.23
C LEU A 280 2.78 -8.46 -14.49
N GLU A 281 2.39 -8.52 -13.22
CA GLU A 281 2.59 -9.74 -12.44
C GLU A 281 1.53 -10.78 -12.76
N VAL A 282 1.97 -12.03 -12.89
CA VAL A 282 1.11 -13.20 -12.86
C VAL A 282 1.52 -14.10 -11.71
N GLY A 283 0.58 -14.89 -11.23
CA GLY A 283 0.86 -15.80 -10.14
C GLY A 283 -0.20 -16.87 -10.00
N ALA A 284 0.16 -17.89 -9.25
CA ALA A 284 -0.72 -19.00 -8.94
C ALA A 284 -0.57 -19.42 -7.49
N PHE A 285 -1.69 -19.88 -6.92
CA PHE A 285 -1.80 -20.24 -5.51
C PHE A 285 -2.33 -21.66 -5.38
N GLY A 286 -1.80 -22.39 -4.41
CA GLY A 286 -2.35 -23.67 -3.97
C GLY A 286 -3.70 -23.50 -3.29
N ALA A 287 -4.27 -24.61 -2.83
CA ALA A 287 -5.47 -24.57 -2.01
C ALA A 287 -5.17 -23.88 -0.67
N ALA A 288 -6.12 -23.07 -0.20
CA ALA A 288 -6.01 -22.44 1.12
C ALA A 288 -6.15 -23.49 2.22
N GLU A 289 -5.32 -23.39 3.26
CA GLU A 289 -5.49 -24.18 4.48
C GLU A 289 -6.78 -23.77 5.19
N ARG A 290 -7.35 -24.67 5.99
CA ARG A 290 -8.57 -24.36 6.74
C ARG A 290 -8.33 -23.16 7.67
N GLY A 291 -9.15 -22.11 7.50
CA GLY A 291 -9.05 -20.87 8.26
C GLY A 291 -8.46 -19.72 7.43
N LYS A 292 -7.54 -20.02 6.51
CA LYS A 292 -6.87 -19.00 5.71
C LYS A 292 -7.67 -18.61 4.47
N GLU A 293 -7.61 -17.34 4.10
CA GLU A 293 -8.18 -16.85 2.84
C GLU A 293 -7.31 -17.23 1.63
N TYR A 294 -5.98 -17.18 1.78
CA TYR A 294 -5.04 -17.41 0.70
C TYR A 294 -4.28 -18.73 0.85
N GLY A 295 -4.08 -19.42 -0.27
CA GLY A 295 -3.19 -20.58 -0.36
C GLY A 295 -1.75 -20.17 -0.64
N ALA A 296 -0.83 -21.14 -0.49
CA ALA A 296 0.59 -20.93 -0.72
C ALA A 296 0.87 -20.42 -2.15
N VAL A 297 1.78 -19.47 -2.29
CA VAL A 297 2.24 -18.96 -3.59
C VAL A 297 3.09 -20.04 -4.28
N LEU A 298 2.60 -20.57 -5.40
CA LEU A 298 3.29 -21.62 -6.19
C LEU A 298 4.08 -21.05 -7.37
N ALA A 299 3.73 -19.83 -7.81
CA ALA A 299 4.50 -19.06 -8.77
C ALA A 299 4.16 -17.57 -8.63
N ARG A 300 5.14 -16.73 -8.95
CA ARG A 300 5.00 -15.30 -9.12
C ARG A 300 6.04 -14.83 -10.13
N GLU A 301 5.58 -14.34 -11.27
CA GLU A 301 6.44 -13.92 -12.37
C GLU A 301 5.95 -12.59 -12.95
N ARG A 302 6.84 -11.87 -13.64
CA ARG A 302 6.47 -10.71 -14.45
C ARG A 302 6.46 -11.12 -15.91
N VAL A 303 5.39 -10.77 -16.61
CA VAL A 303 5.19 -11.09 -18.01
C VAL A 303 4.82 -9.84 -18.78
N LEU A 304 5.32 -9.75 -20.01
CA LEU A 304 4.94 -8.67 -20.91
C LEU A 304 3.51 -8.91 -21.40
N VAL A 305 2.63 -7.95 -21.19
CA VAL A 305 1.26 -7.95 -21.73
C VAL A 305 0.97 -6.65 -22.44
N LYS A 306 0.05 -6.69 -23.40
CA LYS A 306 -0.40 -5.54 -24.17
C LYS A 306 -1.91 -5.32 -24.03
N SER A 307 -2.41 -4.18 -24.48
CA SER A 307 -3.85 -3.91 -24.54
C SER A 307 -4.62 -5.02 -25.29
N GLY A 308 -5.75 -5.44 -24.72
CA GLY A 308 -6.62 -6.48 -25.27
C GLY A 308 -6.31 -7.89 -24.75
N MET A 309 -6.53 -8.89 -25.59
CA MET A 309 -6.33 -10.31 -25.23
C MET A 309 -4.86 -10.70 -25.25
N ASN A 310 -4.42 -11.40 -24.21
CA ASN A 310 -3.10 -11.99 -24.08
C ASN A 310 -3.20 -13.44 -23.64
N ARG A 311 -2.32 -14.28 -24.22
CA ARG A 311 -2.08 -15.64 -23.76
C ARG A 311 -0.78 -15.68 -22.98
N VAL A 312 -0.86 -15.97 -21.70
CA VAL A 312 0.29 -16.06 -20.79
C VAL A 312 0.52 -17.51 -20.41
N VAL A 313 1.78 -17.96 -20.45
CA VAL A 313 2.17 -19.30 -20.03
C VAL A 313 3.30 -19.20 -19.02
N PHE A 314 3.18 -19.88 -17.88
CA PHE A 314 4.20 -19.95 -16.84
C PHE A 314 4.14 -21.28 -16.08
N VAL A 315 5.14 -21.57 -15.25
CA VAL A 315 5.27 -22.85 -14.54
C VAL A 315 5.10 -22.66 -13.05
N THR A 316 4.44 -23.63 -12.40
CA THR A 316 4.19 -23.63 -10.95
C THR A 316 4.85 -24.83 -10.28
N SER A 317 5.30 -24.63 -9.03
CA SER A 317 5.76 -25.70 -8.15
C SER A 317 4.56 -26.26 -7.37
N GLY A 318 3.85 -27.23 -7.93
CA GLY A 318 2.58 -27.73 -7.37
C GLY A 318 1.38 -27.46 -8.28
N ALA A 319 0.34 -28.29 -8.17
CA ALA A 319 -0.93 -28.05 -8.84
C ALA A 319 -1.65 -26.85 -8.18
N PRO A 320 -1.88 -25.73 -8.88
CA PRO A 320 -2.57 -24.59 -8.28
C PRO A 320 -4.08 -24.81 -8.22
N GLU A 321 -4.72 -24.23 -7.20
CA GLU A 321 -6.17 -24.07 -7.17
C GLU A 321 -6.60 -22.82 -7.94
N THR A 322 -5.85 -21.73 -7.83
CA THR A 322 -6.16 -20.46 -8.50
C THR A 322 -4.93 -19.87 -9.19
N ALA A 323 -5.16 -19.12 -10.26
CA ALA A 323 -4.12 -18.37 -10.96
C ALA A 323 -4.68 -17.08 -11.58
N GLY A 324 -3.82 -16.11 -11.83
CA GLY A 324 -4.28 -14.83 -12.35
C GLY A 324 -3.20 -13.82 -12.70
N ILE A 325 -3.67 -12.63 -13.07
CA ILE A 325 -2.89 -11.44 -13.41
C ILE A 325 -3.15 -10.35 -12.38
N ASP A 326 -2.11 -9.62 -11.98
CA ASP A 326 -2.09 -8.78 -10.78
C ASP A 326 -2.74 -9.45 -9.55
N PRO A 327 -2.35 -10.69 -9.22
CA PRO A 327 -3.02 -11.41 -8.15
C PRO A 327 -2.76 -10.82 -6.75
N PHE A 328 -1.71 -9.99 -6.62
CA PHE A 328 -1.32 -9.33 -5.36
C PHE A 328 -1.88 -7.91 -5.20
N LEU A 329 -2.76 -7.47 -6.12
CA LEU A 329 -3.48 -6.19 -6.01
C LEU A 329 -2.54 -4.97 -6.02
N LEU A 330 -1.52 -5.02 -6.88
CA LEU A 330 -0.52 -3.96 -7.01
C LEU A 330 -0.96 -2.88 -7.98
N LEU A 331 -1.93 -3.14 -8.86
CA LEU A 331 -2.43 -2.16 -9.81
C LEU A 331 -3.73 -1.56 -9.28
N VAL A 332 -3.96 -0.28 -9.61
CA VAL A 332 -5.26 0.36 -9.43
C VAL A 332 -6.26 -0.21 -10.45
N ASP A 333 -6.72 -1.43 -10.20
CA ASP A 333 -7.69 -2.14 -11.03
C ASP A 333 -9.11 -1.85 -10.56
N ARG A 334 -10.04 -1.66 -11.51
CA ARG A 334 -11.45 -1.34 -11.21
C ARG A 334 -12.22 -2.51 -10.62
N ILE A 335 -11.84 -3.75 -10.95
CA ILE A 335 -12.54 -4.95 -10.51
C ILE A 335 -11.48 -5.99 -10.09
N PRO A 336 -10.73 -5.76 -9.00
CA PRO A 336 -9.64 -6.66 -8.64
C PRO A 336 -10.09 -8.11 -8.33
N ALA A 337 -11.40 -8.34 -8.16
CA ALA A 337 -11.98 -9.66 -7.95
C ALA A 337 -11.94 -10.58 -9.18
N ASP A 338 -11.84 -10.06 -10.41
CA ASP A 338 -11.76 -10.89 -11.64
C ASP A 338 -10.33 -11.09 -12.18
N ASN A 339 -9.34 -10.55 -11.45
CA ASN A 339 -7.90 -10.78 -11.66
C ASN A 339 -7.45 -12.22 -11.43
N VAL A 340 -8.20 -13.01 -10.66
CA VAL A 340 -7.83 -14.38 -10.27
C VAL A 340 -9.01 -15.33 -10.50
N ARG A 341 -8.73 -16.55 -10.98
CA ARG A 341 -9.76 -17.57 -11.22
C ARG A 341 -9.30 -18.96 -10.83
N LYS A 342 -10.26 -19.84 -10.56
CA LYS A 342 -10.01 -21.28 -10.35
C LYS A 342 -9.43 -21.91 -11.62
N VAL A 343 -8.35 -22.64 -11.46
CA VAL A 343 -7.65 -23.34 -12.55
C VAL A 343 -8.36 -24.64 -12.86
N ARG A 344 -8.48 -24.99 -14.15
CA ARG A 344 -9.06 -26.25 -14.63
C ARG A 344 -7.98 -27.14 -15.23
N THR A 345 -8.11 -28.44 -15.11
CA THR A 345 -7.30 -29.37 -15.91
C THR A 345 -7.69 -29.23 -17.38
N GLU A 346 -6.68 -29.16 -18.25
CA GLU A 346 -6.87 -29.15 -19.72
C GLU A 346 -7.54 -30.43 -20.24
#